data_AF-A0A1V5AY41-F1
#
_entry.id   AF-A0A1V5AY41-F1
#
_cell.length_a   1.000
_cell.length_b   1.000
_cell.length_c   1.000
_cell.angle_alpha   90.00
_cell.angle_beta   90.00
_cell.angle_gamma   90.00
#
_symmetry.space_group_name_H-M   'P 1'
#
loop_
_entity.id
_entity.type
_entity.pdbx_description
1 polymer ?
#
loop_
_entity_poly.entity_id
_entity_poly.type
_entity_poly.pdbx_seq_one_letter_code
_entity_poly.pdbx_strand_id
1 'polypeptide(L)'
;MPLSQNDIRALVLIIGSKEPVNPRTLQVQLDLRRETVSRLITHLVENGLEERRGREVVLAGTPPAEAFKKLYFSHRASPLHKILSLRRMELLVRLDRTPKSLEDLAGETGIPDDTLYGYLKGFLWVGIVSRSRIGKAYLFAFNYILWPELKEFVTSLQEYQVLRLVPREALLIKSYSTSVLFKSLRQQAFLRAVLSQEQGQIRGDRSSYDDGFESSAAGREDQRLSDPGRYRG
;
A
#
# COMPACT_ATOMS: atom_id res chain seq x y z
N MET A 1 -2.72 -1.45 4.38
CA MET A 1 -3.76 -0.94 3.44
C MET A 1 -4.96 -1.89 3.51
N PRO A 2 -6.22 -1.40 3.49
CA PRO A 2 -7.40 -2.23 3.69
C PRO A 2 -7.72 -3.08 2.44
N LEU A 3 -8.13 -4.33 2.65
CA LEU A 3 -8.70 -5.15 1.59
C LEU A 3 -10.15 -4.71 1.31
N SER A 4 -10.52 -4.66 0.03
CA SER A 4 -11.89 -4.37 -0.38
C SER A 4 -12.82 -5.57 -0.13
N GLN A 5 -14.14 -5.37 -0.15
CA GLN A 5 -15.06 -6.51 -0.11
C GLN A 5 -14.88 -7.44 -1.30
N ASN A 6 -14.58 -6.88 -2.47
CA ASN A 6 -14.36 -7.67 -3.68
C ASN A 6 -13.05 -8.44 -3.62
N ASP A 7 -12.01 -7.90 -2.97
CA ASP A 7 -10.74 -8.59 -2.75
C ASP A 7 -10.99 -9.89 -1.96
N ILE A 8 -11.73 -9.79 -0.84
CA ILE A 8 -12.05 -10.96 -0.02
C ILE A 8 -12.97 -11.94 -0.76
N ARG A 9 -13.95 -11.45 -1.52
CA ARG A 9 -14.83 -12.32 -2.32
C ARG A 9 -14.04 -13.06 -3.40
N ALA A 10 -13.09 -12.40 -4.07
CA ALA A 10 -12.22 -13.04 -5.05
C ALA A 10 -11.38 -14.15 -4.41
N LEU A 11 -10.76 -13.87 -3.26
CA LEU A 11 -9.98 -14.86 -2.52
C LEU A 11 -10.82 -16.08 -2.12
N VAL A 12 -12.05 -15.86 -1.65
CA VAL A 12 -13.01 -16.93 -1.32
C VAL A 12 -13.39 -17.77 -2.55
N LEU A 13 -13.55 -17.14 -3.72
CA LEU A 13 -13.83 -17.86 -4.97
C LEU A 13 -12.62 -18.70 -5.42
N ILE A 14 -11.42 -18.13 -5.34
CA ILE A 14 -10.19 -18.81 -5.78
C ILE A 14 -9.88 -20.00 -4.89
N ILE A 15 -9.95 -19.84 -3.58
CA ILE A 15 -9.70 -20.94 -2.64
C ILE A 15 -10.81 -22.01 -2.66
N GLY A 16 -12.05 -21.60 -2.90
CA GLY A 16 -13.19 -22.52 -3.01
C GLY A 16 -13.20 -23.32 -4.32
N SER A 17 -12.41 -22.91 -5.31
CA SER A 17 -12.28 -23.58 -6.60
C SER A 17 -11.35 -24.78 -6.51
N LYS A 18 -11.71 -25.88 -7.20
CA LYS A 18 -10.84 -27.06 -7.35
C LYS A 18 -9.71 -26.84 -8.35
N GLU A 19 -9.90 -25.91 -9.28
CA GLU A 19 -8.98 -25.61 -10.37
C GLU A 19 -8.57 -24.13 -10.32
N PRO A 20 -7.41 -23.76 -10.89
CA PRO A 20 -7.01 -22.37 -11.06
C PRO A 20 -8.12 -21.53 -11.72
N VAL A 21 -8.33 -20.31 -11.23
CA VAL A 21 -9.47 -19.50 -11.66
C VAL A 21 -9.06 -18.55 -12.78
N ASN A 22 -9.81 -18.55 -13.87
CA ASN A 22 -9.62 -17.56 -14.93
C ASN A 22 -10.16 -16.18 -14.50
N PRO A 23 -9.47 -15.06 -14.80
CA PRO A 23 -9.98 -13.71 -14.55
C PRO A 23 -11.39 -13.44 -15.12
N ARG A 24 -11.77 -14.09 -16.22
CA ARG A 24 -13.14 -13.99 -16.77
C ARG A 24 -14.18 -14.59 -15.81
N THR A 25 -13.84 -15.66 -15.10
CA THR A 25 -14.72 -16.26 -14.08
C THR A 25 -14.93 -15.28 -12.93
N LEU A 26 -13.88 -14.60 -12.47
CA LEU A 26 -14.02 -13.54 -11.46
C LEU A 26 -14.89 -12.38 -11.95
N GLN A 27 -14.76 -12.01 -13.23
CA GLN A 27 -15.59 -10.98 -13.85
C GLN A 27 -17.08 -11.31 -13.75
N VAL A 28 -17.46 -12.54 -14.13
CA VAL A 28 -18.85 -13.01 -14.12
C VAL A 28 -19.37 -13.19 -12.68
N GLN A 29 -18.58 -13.82 -11.81
CA GLN A 29 -19.02 -14.16 -10.44
C GLN A 29 -19.08 -12.96 -9.50
N LEU A 30 -18.23 -11.95 -9.72
CA LEU A 30 -18.21 -10.73 -8.91
C LEU A 30 -19.04 -9.60 -9.54
N ASP A 31 -19.54 -9.79 -10.77
CA ASP A 31 -20.22 -8.78 -11.57
C ASP A 31 -19.40 -7.49 -11.70
N LEU A 32 -18.15 -7.64 -12.15
CA LEU A 32 -17.18 -6.54 -12.25
C LEU A 32 -16.77 -6.30 -13.70
N ARG A 33 -16.32 -5.07 -14.00
CA ARG A 33 -15.67 -4.79 -15.28
C ARG A 33 -14.29 -5.41 -15.33
N ARG A 34 -13.81 -5.72 -16.55
CA ARG A 34 -12.49 -6.34 -16.78
C ARG A 34 -11.36 -5.52 -16.16
N GLU A 35 -11.43 -4.19 -16.25
CA GLU A 35 -10.42 -3.28 -15.71
C GLU A 35 -10.39 -3.35 -14.18
N THR A 36 -11.56 -3.44 -13.54
CA THR A 36 -11.69 -3.58 -12.08
C THR A 36 -11.12 -4.91 -11.61
N VAL A 37 -11.43 -6.01 -12.31
CA VAL A 37 -10.85 -7.34 -12.01
C VAL A 37 -9.33 -7.31 -12.17
N SER A 38 -8.82 -6.65 -13.21
CA SER A 38 -7.38 -6.54 -13.43
C SER A 38 -6.69 -5.80 -12.27
N ARG A 39 -7.24 -4.67 -11.83
CA ARG A 39 -6.74 -3.91 -10.66
C ARG A 39 -6.81 -4.72 -9.37
N LEU A 40 -7.92 -5.44 -9.16
CA LEU A 40 -8.12 -6.31 -8.01
C LEU A 40 -7.04 -7.41 -7.96
N ILE A 41 -6.81 -8.13 -9.07
CA ILE A 41 -5.79 -9.18 -9.12
C ILE A 41 -4.41 -8.57 -8.87
N THR A 42 -4.09 -7.43 -9.47
CA THR A 42 -2.81 -6.74 -9.22
C THR A 42 -2.66 -6.40 -7.74
N HIS A 43 -3.70 -5.86 -7.10
CA HIS A 43 -3.70 -5.53 -5.68
C HIS A 43 -3.50 -6.79 -4.80
N LEU A 44 -4.14 -7.91 -5.11
CA LEU A 44 -4.01 -9.16 -4.36
C LEU A 44 -2.63 -9.81 -4.54
N VAL A 45 -2.07 -9.76 -5.76
CA VAL A 45 -0.69 -10.19 -6.03
C VAL A 45 0.32 -9.34 -5.27
N GLU A 46 0.14 -8.02 -5.25
CA GLU A 46 0.98 -7.12 -4.48
C GLU A 46 0.92 -7.42 -2.97
N ASN A 47 -0.25 -7.75 -2.45
CA ASN A 47 -0.40 -8.16 -1.05
C ASN A 47 0.10 -9.60 -0.79
N GLY A 48 0.64 -10.28 -1.79
CA GLY A 48 1.15 -11.63 -1.69
C GLY A 48 0.08 -12.70 -1.55
N LEU A 49 -1.21 -12.36 -1.72
CA LEU A 49 -2.32 -13.29 -1.50
C LEU A 49 -2.56 -14.18 -2.72
N GLU A 50 -2.22 -13.69 -3.91
CA GLU A 50 -2.41 -14.38 -5.18
C GLU A 50 -1.14 -14.40 -6.01
N GLU A 51 -1.05 -15.36 -6.93
CA GLU A 51 -0.05 -15.39 -7.98
C GLU A 51 -0.71 -15.71 -9.33
N ARG A 52 -0.13 -15.17 -10.40
CA ARG A 52 -0.59 -15.45 -11.76
C ARG A 52 0.15 -16.68 -12.30
N ARG A 53 -0.59 -17.69 -12.73
CA ARG A 53 -0.07 -18.85 -13.46
C ARG A 53 -0.59 -18.80 -14.89
N GLY A 54 0.21 -18.19 -15.77
CA GLY A 54 -0.20 -17.95 -17.16
C GLY A 54 -1.44 -17.06 -17.24
N ARG A 55 -2.58 -17.64 -17.66
CA ARG A 55 -3.87 -16.93 -17.79
C ARG A 55 -4.78 -17.10 -16.58
N GLU A 56 -4.31 -17.77 -15.55
CA GLU A 56 -5.09 -18.15 -14.37
C GLU A 56 -4.52 -17.48 -13.12
N VAL A 57 -5.36 -17.41 -12.09
CA VAL A 57 -5.04 -16.86 -10.79
C VAL A 57 -5.22 -17.96 -9.76
N VAL A 58 -4.22 -18.12 -8.90
CA VAL A 58 -4.25 -19.05 -7.77
C VAL A 58 -3.81 -18.32 -6.52
N LEU A 59 -4.13 -18.87 -5.35
CA LEU A 59 -3.52 -18.41 -4.11
C LEU A 59 -2.01 -18.63 -4.15
N ALA A 60 -1.26 -17.62 -3.74
CA ALA A 60 0.19 -17.71 -3.68
C ALA A 60 0.67 -18.71 -2.60
N GLY A 61 1.95 -19.09 -2.66
CA GLY A 61 2.63 -19.86 -1.61
C GLY A 61 3.25 -18.98 -0.51
N THR A 62 2.74 -17.77 -0.29
CA THR A 62 3.30 -16.84 0.72
C THR A 62 2.67 -17.07 2.10
N PRO A 63 3.31 -16.61 3.19
CA PRO A 63 2.72 -16.68 4.53
C PRO A 63 1.29 -16.12 4.64
N PRO A 64 0.95 -14.92 4.13
CA PRO A 64 -0.42 -14.42 4.23
C PRO A 64 -1.43 -15.22 3.40
N ALA A 65 -1.03 -15.78 2.26
CA ALA A 65 -1.90 -16.65 1.46
C ALA A 65 -2.19 -17.97 2.18
N GLU A 66 -1.18 -18.59 2.80
CA GLU A 66 -1.35 -19.80 3.61
C GLU A 66 -2.20 -19.55 4.86
N ALA A 67 -1.99 -18.43 5.55
CA ALA A 67 -2.82 -18.06 6.70
C ALA A 67 -4.28 -17.80 6.29
N PHE A 68 -4.50 -17.18 5.13
CA PHE A 68 -5.86 -17.03 4.58
C PHE A 68 -6.50 -18.39 4.28
N LYS A 69 -5.72 -19.37 3.77
CA LYS A 69 -6.23 -20.73 3.55
C LYS A 69 -6.74 -21.36 4.83
N LYS A 70 -5.94 -21.32 5.89
CA LYS A 70 -6.33 -21.82 7.22
C LYS A 70 -7.61 -21.12 7.70
N LEU A 71 -7.64 -19.79 7.66
CA LEU A 71 -8.81 -18.99 8.04
C LEU A 71 -10.07 -19.41 7.29
N TYR A 72 -10.00 -19.54 5.96
CA TYR A 72 -11.15 -19.93 5.15
C TYR A 72 -11.66 -21.32 5.50
N PHE A 73 -10.78 -22.31 5.68
CA PHE A 73 -11.23 -23.67 5.99
C PHE A 73 -11.73 -23.82 7.43
N SER A 74 -11.13 -23.13 8.40
CA SER A 74 -11.63 -23.11 9.79
C SER A 74 -12.98 -22.39 9.90
N HIS A 75 -13.23 -21.38 9.06
CA HIS A 75 -14.38 -20.48 9.18
C HIS A 75 -15.21 -20.35 7.89
N ARG A 76 -15.40 -21.45 7.15
CA ARG A 76 -15.98 -21.44 5.80
C ARG A 76 -17.36 -20.77 5.68
N ALA A 77 -18.22 -20.92 6.69
CA ALA A 77 -19.56 -20.32 6.72
C ALA A 77 -19.56 -18.84 7.14
N SER A 78 -18.42 -18.31 7.56
CA SER A 78 -18.33 -16.96 8.10
C SER A 78 -18.33 -15.91 6.99
N PRO A 79 -18.94 -14.74 7.20
CA PRO A 79 -18.96 -13.68 6.22
C PRO A 79 -17.61 -12.92 6.19
N LEU A 80 -16.54 -13.58 5.73
CA LEU A 80 -15.17 -13.05 5.75
C LEU A 80 -15.07 -11.68 5.06
N HIS A 81 -15.81 -11.46 3.97
CA HIS A 81 -15.86 -10.17 3.28
C HIS A 81 -16.43 -9.04 4.15
N LYS A 82 -17.30 -9.33 5.12
CA LYS A 82 -17.79 -8.33 6.08
C LYS A 82 -16.83 -8.12 7.25
N ILE A 83 -16.08 -9.16 7.60
CA ILE A 83 -15.12 -9.14 8.73
C ILE A 83 -13.84 -8.40 8.34
N LEU A 84 -13.30 -8.70 7.16
CA LEU A 84 -11.97 -8.27 6.70
C LEU A 84 -11.99 -7.02 5.81
N SER A 85 -13.16 -6.50 5.42
CA SER A 85 -13.22 -5.34 4.53
C SER A 85 -13.09 -4.01 5.23
N LEU A 86 -12.65 -3.00 4.47
CA LEU A 86 -12.51 -1.61 4.91
C LEU A 86 -11.48 -1.50 6.04
N ARG A 87 -11.65 -0.50 6.91
CA ARG A 87 -10.78 -0.24 8.06
C ARG A 87 -10.94 -1.26 9.20
N ARG A 88 -11.72 -2.32 9.02
CA ARG A 88 -11.88 -3.39 10.02
C ARG A 88 -10.59 -4.18 10.25
N MET A 89 -9.77 -4.35 9.21
CA MET A 89 -8.44 -4.94 9.38
C MET A 89 -7.55 -4.11 10.30
N GLU A 90 -7.59 -2.78 10.18
CA GLU A 90 -6.82 -1.89 11.06
C GLU A 90 -7.23 -2.08 12.53
N LEU A 91 -8.53 -2.22 12.78
CA LEU A 91 -9.05 -2.57 14.10
C LEU A 91 -8.59 -3.96 14.57
N LEU A 92 -8.67 -4.98 13.70
CA LEU A 92 -8.24 -6.35 14.03
C LEU A 92 -6.75 -6.45 14.34
N VAL A 93 -5.91 -5.61 13.72
CA VAL A 93 -4.49 -5.51 14.07
C VAL A 93 -4.33 -5.05 15.53
N ARG A 94 -5.09 -4.02 15.94
CA ARG A 94 -4.98 -3.39 17.27
C ARG A 94 -5.63 -4.16 18.41
N LEU A 95 -6.63 -4.99 18.12
CA LEU A 95 -7.28 -5.85 19.10
C LEU A 95 -6.37 -7.03 19.47
N ASP A 96 -6.11 -7.21 20.76
CA ASP A 96 -5.31 -8.31 21.29
C ASP A 96 -5.96 -8.91 22.56
N ARG A 97 -5.19 -9.64 23.38
CA ARG A 97 -5.71 -10.23 24.63
C ARG A 97 -5.99 -9.18 25.71
N THR A 98 -5.36 -8.01 25.61
CA THR A 98 -5.50 -6.92 26.57
C THR A 98 -6.80 -6.18 26.26
N PRO A 99 -7.77 -6.15 27.19
CA PRO A 99 -9.02 -5.43 26.95
C PRO A 99 -8.76 -3.93 26.80
N LYS A 100 -9.27 -3.33 25.71
CA LYS A 100 -9.14 -1.89 25.43
C LYS A 100 -10.49 -1.20 25.41
N SER A 101 -10.53 0.06 25.82
CA SER A 101 -11.75 0.87 25.72
C SER A 101 -12.01 1.30 24.28
N LEU A 102 -13.21 1.84 24.04
CA LEU A 102 -13.54 2.44 22.74
C LEU A 102 -12.61 3.62 22.41
N GLU A 103 -12.35 4.48 23.41
CA GLU A 103 -11.50 5.67 23.28
C GLU A 103 -10.05 5.29 22.95
N ASP A 104 -9.49 4.27 23.62
CA ASP A 104 -8.14 3.78 23.33
C ASP A 104 -8.02 3.27 21.89
N LEU A 105 -9.00 2.46 21.46
CA LEU A 105 -9.04 1.91 20.11
C LEU A 105 -9.22 3.01 19.06
N ALA A 106 -10.02 4.03 19.34
CA ALA A 106 -10.19 5.18 18.46
C ALA A 106 -8.88 5.98 18.34
N GLY A 107 -8.17 6.20 19.44
CA GLY A 107 -6.85 6.83 19.45
C GLY A 107 -5.80 6.03 18.67
N GLU A 108 -5.77 4.71 18.81
CA GLU A 108 -4.80 3.84 18.13
C GLU A 108 -5.06 3.65 16.63
N THR A 109 -6.33 3.69 16.23
CA THR A 109 -6.74 3.43 14.84
C THR A 109 -7.04 4.69 14.05
N GLY A 110 -7.38 5.80 14.70
CA GLY A 110 -7.91 7.00 14.04
C GLY A 110 -9.25 6.75 13.34
N ILE A 111 -10.03 5.74 13.79
CA ILE A 111 -11.39 5.48 13.31
C ILE A 111 -12.36 6.21 14.24
N PRO A 112 -13.36 6.96 13.72
CA PRO A 112 -14.36 7.63 14.57
C PRO A 112 -15.12 6.64 15.45
N ASP A 113 -15.40 7.02 16.69
CA ASP A 113 -16.04 6.19 17.73
C ASP A 113 -17.33 5.52 17.25
N ASP A 114 -18.21 6.25 16.55
CA ASP A 114 -19.46 5.71 16.01
C ASP A 114 -19.22 4.56 15.02
N THR A 115 -18.22 4.72 14.16
CA THR A 115 -17.83 3.70 13.19
C THR A 115 -17.19 2.50 13.88
N LEU A 116 -16.31 2.77 14.83
CA LEU A 116 -15.64 1.75 15.64
C LEU A 116 -16.65 0.92 16.44
N TYR A 117 -17.62 1.57 17.06
CA TYR A 117 -18.72 0.93 17.78
C TYR A 117 -19.53 0.02 16.85
N GLY A 118 -19.85 0.49 15.65
CA GLY A 118 -20.50 -0.33 14.61
C GLY A 118 -19.69 -1.58 14.24
N TYR A 119 -18.37 -1.46 14.11
CA TYR A 119 -17.48 -2.58 13.82
C TYR A 119 -17.42 -3.57 14.97
N LEU A 120 -17.22 -3.09 16.20
CA LEU A 120 -17.15 -3.92 17.41
C LEU A 120 -18.47 -4.64 17.67
N LYS A 121 -19.62 -3.99 17.45
CA LYS A 121 -20.93 -4.63 17.53
C LYS A 121 -21.06 -5.78 16.52
N GLY A 122 -20.58 -5.58 15.29
CA GLY A 122 -20.53 -6.64 14.29
C GLY A 122 -19.63 -7.80 14.71
N PHE A 123 -18.45 -7.50 15.25
CA PHE A 123 -17.50 -8.50 15.75
C PHE A 123 -18.02 -9.27 16.96
N LEU A 124 -18.76 -8.63 17.86
CA LEU A 124 -19.42 -9.30 18.98
C LEU A 124 -20.42 -10.34 18.50
N TRP A 125 -21.20 -10.01 17.48
CA TRP A 125 -22.22 -10.91 16.95
C TRP A 125 -21.63 -12.21 16.37
N VAL A 126 -20.44 -12.15 15.78
CA VAL A 126 -19.72 -13.33 15.27
C VAL A 126 -18.69 -13.90 16.27
N GLY A 127 -18.59 -13.34 17.48
CA GLY A 127 -17.70 -13.82 18.53
C GLY A 127 -16.20 -13.53 18.32
N ILE A 128 -15.84 -12.62 17.41
CA ILE A 128 -14.45 -12.19 17.15
C ILE A 128 -13.87 -11.45 18.35
N VAL A 129 -14.71 -10.66 19.03
CA VAL A 129 -14.33 -9.95 20.24
C VAL A 129 -15.19 -10.39 21.41
N SER A 130 -14.61 -10.39 22.61
CA SER A 130 -15.33 -10.46 23.86
C SER A 130 -15.49 -9.05 24.43
N ARG A 131 -16.57 -8.84 25.19
CA ARG A 131 -16.84 -7.57 25.88
C ARG A 131 -16.89 -7.81 27.38
N SER A 132 -16.09 -7.07 28.11
CA SER A 132 -16.17 -6.97 29.57
C SER A 132 -16.54 -5.55 29.97
N ARG A 133 -16.84 -5.35 31.25
CA ARG A 133 -17.20 -4.05 31.80
C ARG A 133 -16.36 -3.79 33.04
N ILE A 134 -15.70 -2.65 33.08
CA ILE A 134 -15.00 -2.14 34.26
C ILE A 134 -15.63 -0.80 34.61
N GLY A 135 -16.34 -0.75 35.75
CA GLY A 135 -17.15 0.40 36.13
C GLY A 135 -18.22 0.74 35.10
N LYS A 136 -18.12 1.92 34.46
CA LYS A 136 -19.05 2.37 33.42
C LYS A 136 -18.55 2.11 31.99
N ALA A 137 -17.28 1.76 31.81
CA ALA A 137 -16.68 1.58 30.49
C ALA A 137 -16.80 0.13 30.01
N TYR A 138 -17.07 -0.03 28.71
CA TYR A 138 -16.94 -1.32 28.03
C TYR A 138 -15.51 -1.48 27.53
N LEU A 139 -14.96 -2.67 27.77
CA LEU A 139 -13.65 -3.07 27.25
C LEU A 139 -13.82 -4.23 26.28
N PHE A 140 -13.00 -4.23 25.23
CA PHE A 140 -13.05 -5.20 24.15
C PHE A 140 -11.70 -5.90 24.02
N ALA A 141 -11.73 -7.24 23.92
CA ALA A 141 -10.55 -8.06 23.69
C ALA A 141 -10.80 -9.02 22.53
N PHE A 142 -9.75 -9.36 21.79
CA PHE A 142 -9.82 -10.34 20.70
C PHE A 142 -10.01 -11.75 21.26
N ASN A 143 -10.88 -12.53 20.63
CA ASN A 143 -11.15 -13.92 21.02
C ASN A 143 -10.22 -14.90 20.30
N TYR A 144 -9.07 -15.18 20.90
CA TYR A 144 -8.08 -16.14 20.38
C TYR A 144 -8.54 -17.60 20.41
N ILE A 145 -9.59 -17.92 21.17
CA ILE A 145 -10.10 -19.30 21.25
C ILE A 145 -10.93 -19.61 20.01
N LEU A 146 -11.81 -18.69 19.62
CA LEU A 146 -12.69 -18.88 18.47
C LEU A 146 -12.05 -18.46 17.14
N TRP A 147 -11.12 -17.50 17.14
CA TRP A 147 -10.61 -16.89 15.91
C TRP A 147 -9.07 -16.82 15.83
N PRO A 148 -8.31 -17.87 16.20
CA PRO A 148 -6.85 -17.81 16.14
C PRO A 148 -6.33 -17.60 14.71
N GLU A 149 -6.92 -18.26 13.71
CA GLU A 149 -6.52 -18.14 12.29
C GLU A 149 -6.78 -16.75 11.72
N LEU A 150 -7.82 -16.06 12.21
CA LEU A 150 -8.09 -14.67 11.81
C LEU A 150 -6.95 -13.76 12.27
N LYS A 151 -6.45 -13.96 13.50
CA LYS A 151 -5.31 -13.18 13.99
C LYS A 151 -4.03 -13.56 13.25
N GLU A 152 -3.79 -14.84 12.99
CA GLU A 152 -2.65 -15.31 12.20
C GLU A 152 -2.65 -14.66 10.80
N PHE A 153 -3.80 -14.63 10.13
CA PHE A 153 -3.95 -13.99 8.82
C PHE A 153 -3.65 -12.49 8.86
N VAL A 154 -4.26 -11.76 9.81
CA VAL A 154 -4.06 -10.30 9.91
C VAL A 154 -2.61 -9.96 10.21
N THR A 155 -1.97 -10.70 11.12
CA THR A 155 -0.56 -10.49 11.48
C THR A 155 0.38 -10.82 10.32
N SER A 156 0.22 -11.99 9.67
CA SER A 156 1.07 -12.39 8.53
C SER A 156 0.95 -11.43 7.34
N LEU A 157 -0.24 -10.90 7.09
CA LEU A 157 -0.44 -9.90 6.05
C LEU A 157 0.23 -8.56 6.40
N GLN A 158 0.15 -8.13 7.66
CA GLN A 158 0.86 -6.93 8.12
C GLN A 158 2.38 -7.09 8.03
N GLU A 159 2.92 -8.22 8.48
CA GLU A 159 4.35 -8.54 8.40
C GLU A 159 4.84 -8.58 6.96
N TYR A 160 4.09 -9.23 6.07
CA TYR A 160 4.40 -9.27 4.65
C TYR A 160 4.45 -7.87 4.03
N GLN A 161 3.52 -7.00 4.41
CA GLN A 161 3.50 -5.59 3.96
C GLN A 161 4.73 -4.82 4.48
N VAL A 162 5.09 -4.98 5.75
CA VAL A 162 6.29 -4.33 6.32
C VAL A 162 7.56 -4.80 5.61
N LEU A 163 7.69 -6.10 5.34
CA LEU A 163 8.84 -6.65 4.62
C LEU A 163 8.91 -6.17 3.17
N ARG A 164 7.78 -5.91 2.51
CA ARG A 164 7.76 -5.34 1.14
C ARG A 164 8.20 -3.88 1.07
N LEU A 165 8.06 -3.11 2.16
CA LEU A 165 8.57 -1.74 2.22
C LEU A 165 10.10 -1.70 2.23
N VAL A 166 10.74 -2.81 2.57
CA VAL A 166 12.19 -2.99 2.47
C VAL A 166 12.54 -3.28 1.01
N PRO A 167 13.34 -2.44 0.32
CA PRO A 167 13.78 -2.74 -1.02
C PRO A 167 14.49 -4.10 -1.06
N ARG A 168 14.21 -4.95 -2.06
CA ARG A 168 14.84 -6.29 -2.18
C ARG A 168 16.37 -6.25 -2.24
N GLU A 169 16.92 -5.13 -2.68
CA GLU A 169 18.36 -4.86 -2.76
C GLU A 169 18.90 -4.20 -1.48
N ALA A 170 18.05 -3.94 -0.49
CA ALA A 170 18.48 -3.29 0.72
C ALA A 170 19.17 -4.28 1.64
N LEU A 171 20.43 -3.99 1.96
CA LEU A 171 21.15 -4.73 2.99
C LEU A 171 20.64 -4.24 4.35
N LEU A 172 20.09 -5.16 5.15
CA LEU A 172 19.78 -4.90 6.56
C LEU A 172 21.10 -4.58 7.28
N ILE A 173 21.25 -3.34 7.73
CA ILE A 173 22.45 -2.93 8.46
C ILE A 173 22.26 -3.25 9.95
N LYS A 174 21.09 -2.90 10.50
CA LYS A 174 20.82 -3.04 11.93
C LYS A 174 19.33 -2.99 12.25
N SER A 175 18.88 -3.88 13.12
CA SER A 175 17.53 -3.86 13.70
C SER A 175 17.60 -3.28 15.11
N TYR A 176 16.71 -2.34 15.42
CA TYR A 176 16.46 -1.78 16.75
C TYR A 176 15.06 -2.20 17.21
N SER A 177 14.77 -2.06 18.50
CA SER A 177 13.47 -2.45 19.08
C SER A 177 12.25 -1.76 18.45
N THR A 178 12.43 -0.56 17.89
CA THR A 178 11.35 0.25 17.31
C THR A 178 11.58 0.64 15.86
N SER A 179 12.73 0.29 15.26
CA SER A 179 13.08 0.71 13.91
C SER A 179 14.09 -0.21 13.27
N VAL A 180 14.14 -0.21 11.94
CA VAL A 180 15.11 -1.01 11.18
C VAL A 180 15.85 -0.12 10.19
N LEU A 181 17.18 -0.17 10.24
CA LEU A 181 18.07 0.58 9.36
C LEU A 181 18.49 -0.28 8.17
N PHE A 182 18.27 0.24 6.98
CA PHE A 182 18.60 -0.42 5.72
C PHE A 182 19.54 0.44 4.88
N LYS A 183 20.53 -0.19 4.22
CA LYS A 183 21.33 0.46 3.18
C LYS A 183 20.69 0.15 1.83
N SER A 184 20.12 1.15 1.18
CA SER A 184 19.73 1.00 -0.24
C SER A 184 20.99 0.97 -1.11
N LEU A 185 21.07 0.02 -2.04
CA LEU A 185 22.15 -0.05 -3.05
C LEU A 185 21.96 0.91 -4.23
N ARG A 186 20.86 1.67 -4.30
CA ARG A 186 20.70 2.69 -5.33
C ARG A 186 21.77 3.77 -5.16
N GLN A 187 22.64 3.94 -6.15
CA GLN A 187 23.44 5.17 -6.28
C GLN A 187 22.48 6.36 -6.29
N GLN A 188 22.65 7.27 -5.35
CA GLN A 188 21.84 8.47 -5.17
C GLN A 188 22.05 9.44 -6.35
N ALA A 189 21.42 9.18 -7.49
CA ALA A 189 21.30 10.17 -8.57
C ALA A 189 20.29 11.29 -8.22
N PHE A 190 19.39 11.05 -7.26
CA PHE A 190 18.35 12.01 -6.88
C PHE A 190 18.88 13.20 -6.07
N LEU A 191 19.86 12.99 -5.18
CA LEU A 191 20.43 14.09 -4.38
C LEU A 191 21.36 15.00 -5.21
N ARG A 192 21.91 14.53 -6.34
CA ARG A 192 22.67 15.40 -7.26
C ARG A 192 21.78 16.34 -8.07
N ALA A 193 20.56 15.92 -8.44
CA ALA A 193 19.64 16.77 -9.20
C ALA A 193 19.11 17.95 -8.36
N VAL A 194 18.83 17.72 -7.07
CA VAL A 194 18.36 18.78 -6.16
C VAL A 194 19.50 19.73 -5.77
N LEU A 195 20.70 19.22 -5.51
CA LEU A 195 21.88 20.06 -5.22
C LEU A 195 22.39 20.85 -6.45
N SER A 196 22.12 20.37 -7.67
CA SER A 196 22.44 21.12 -8.90
C SER A 196 21.44 22.24 -9.19
N GLN A 197 20.21 22.14 -8.66
CA GLN A 197 19.20 23.21 -8.76
C GLN A 197 19.47 24.36 -7.78
N GLU A 198 19.97 24.06 -6.58
CA GLU A 198 20.32 25.11 -5.60
C GLU A 198 21.64 25.84 -5.93
N GLN A 199 22.58 25.22 -6.64
CA GLN A 199 23.82 25.89 -7.06
C GLN A 199 23.67 26.78 -8.31
N GLY A 200 22.56 26.64 -9.05
CA GLY A 200 22.25 27.51 -10.21
C GLY A 200 21.68 28.88 -9.84
N GLN A 201 21.27 29.09 -8.58
CA GLN A 201 20.53 30.27 -8.16
C GLN A 201 21.33 31.23 -7.24
N ILE A 202 22.59 30.92 -6.95
CA ILE A 202 23.50 31.75 -6.13
C ILE A 202 24.52 32.54 -7.00
N ARG A 203 24.40 32.49 -8.34
CA ARG A 203 25.33 33.17 -9.27
C ARG A 203 24.71 34.32 -10.07
N GLY A 204 23.73 34.99 -9.48
CA GLY A 204 23.03 36.12 -10.10
C GLY A 204 22.76 37.25 -9.11
N ASP A 205 23.78 37.69 -8.38
CA ASP A 205 23.75 39.01 -7.71
C ASP A 205 25.14 39.39 -7.24
N ARG A 206 25.86 40.14 -8.07
CA ARG A 206 26.97 41.08 -7.73
C ARG A 206 27.67 41.50 -9.02
N SER A 207 27.30 42.65 -9.56
CA SER A 207 28.28 43.64 -10.04
C SER A 207 27.54 44.93 -10.45
N SER A 208 27.67 45.96 -9.61
CA SER A 208 27.38 47.36 -9.90
C SER A 208 28.54 48.18 -9.32
N TYR A 209 28.96 49.21 -10.06
CA TYR A 209 30.08 50.16 -9.85
C TYR A 209 31.48 49.65 -10.25
N ASP A 210 32.32 50.38 -10.96
CA ASP A 210 32.23 51.57 -11.83
C ASP A 210 33.64 51.74 -12.47
N ASP A 211 33.74 52.59 -13.49
CA ASP A 211 34.96 53.17 -14.10
C ASP A 211 35.88 52.22 -14.90
N GLY A 212 36.38 52.53 -16.10
CA GLY A 212 36.41 53.74 -16.92
C GLY A 212 37.54 53.58 -17.96
N PHE A 213 37.52 54.42 -19.00
CA PHE A 213 38.54 54.64 -20.05
C PHE A 213 38.49 53.85 -21.39
N GLU A 214 37.92 54.56 -22.38
CA GLU A 214 38.43 54.89 -23.74
C GLU A 214 39.16 53.84 -24.59
N SER A 215 38.66 53.59 -25.81
CA SER A 215 39.19 54.21 -27.05
C SER A 215 38.57 53.63 -28.33
N SER A 216 37.97 54.53 -29.12
CA SER A 216 37.93 54.66 -30.59
C SER A 216 38.22 53.48 -31.52
N ALA A 217 37.32 53.27 -32.50
CA ALA A 217 37.54 53.46 -33.96
C ALA A 217 36.47 52.65 -34.76
N ALA A 218 35.61 53.35 -35.51
CA ALA A 218 35.60 53.39 -36.98
C ALA A 218 35.30 52.04 -37.67
N GLY A 219 34.10 51.87 -38.24
CA GLY A 219 33.87 51.95 -39.69
C GLY A 219 32.72 50.99 -40.04
N ARG A 220 31.67 51.42 -40.75
CA ARG A 220 31.49 51.22 -42.21
C ARG A 220 31.73 49.76 -42.62
N GLU A 221 30.88 49.07 -43.34
CA GLU A 221 29.82 49.42 -44.28
C GLU A 221 29.24 48.06 -44.75
N ASP A 222 27.97 48.04 -45.19
CA ASP A 222 27.52 47.46 -46.48
C ASP A 222 28.14 46.13 -46.99
N GLN A 223 27.42 45.17 -47.56
CA GLN A 223 26.22 45.23 -48.38
C GLN A 223 25.86 43.77 -48.73
N ARG A 224 24.56 43.53 -48.88
CA ARG A 224 23.88 42.82 -50.00
C ARG A 224 24.53 41.58 -50.65
N LEU A 225 23.65 40.61 -50.88
CA LEU A 225 23.22 40.03 -52.18
C LEU A 225 22.96 38.54 -51.96
N SER A 226 21.69 38.15 -51.93
CA SER A 226 20.95 37.59 -53.07
C SER A 226 21.10 36.06 -53.12
N ASP A 227 20.13 35.29 -52.62
CA ASP A 227 18.93 34.81 -53.34
C ASP A 227 19.26 33.57 -54.23
N PRO A 228 18.29 32.83 -54.79
CA PRO A 228 17.80 31.59 -54.22
C PRO A 228 17.93 30.41 -55.22
N GLY A 229 17.71 29.18 -54.76
CA GLY A 229 17.76 28.00 -55.63
C GLY A 229 16.87 26.87 -55.16
N ARG A 230 15.60 26.93 -55.54
CA ARG A 230 14.68 25.80 -55.68
C ARG A 230 15.36 24.63 -56.39
N TYR A 231 15.07 23.38 -56.00
CA TYR A 231 14.47 22.39 -56.91
C TYR A 231 13.72 21.31 -56.11
N ARG A 232 12.51 21.05 -56.57
CA ARG A 232 11.62 19.93 -56.22
C ARG A 232 11.98 18.75 -57.13
N GLY A 233 11.86 17.53 -56.61
CA GLY A 233 11.92 16.27 -57.36
C GLY A 233 11.72 15.12 -56.40
#